data_AF-A0A518ESH4-F1
#
_entry.id   AF-A0A518ESH4-F1
#
_cell.length_a   1.000
_cell.length_b   1.000
_cell.length_c   1.000
_cell.angle_alpha   90.00
_cell.angle_beta   90.00
_cell.angle_gamma   90.00
#
_symmetry.space_group_name_H-M   'P 1'
#
loop_
_entity.id
_entity.type
_entity.pdbx_description
1 polymer ?
#
loop_
_entity_poly.entity_id
_entity_poly.type
_entity_poly.pdbx_seq_one_letter_code
_entity_poly.pdbx_strand_id
1 'polypeptide(L)'
;MSDDESPAAHSHPASLKPLSAGCLVPVFLALAVMAVAYVGLRKIVDNTGPWALQAADKALLDSGIPEVQRTAFGAEIERLRVALDSEEADPGDVFNGVAGLLESPILPLLVVDDVLDRRLPASGLTAEEKAEVRSTLIRFRAGADAQVLKYQDLVALLGPLARTEEEGGPQAELSDAELLEMGERARAATADLDIPKLDTEPTYEVLLQRYRDHVDAVLAGKAPRIERSR
;
A
#
# COMPACT_ATOMS: atom_id res chain seq x y z
N MET A 1 25.13 -38.43 -87.33
CA MET A 1 25.18 -39.21 -86.09
C MET A 1 24.83 -38.22 -85.00
N SER A 2 23.54 -37.88 -84.84
CA SER A 2 22.49 -38.71 -84.21
C SER A 2 22.97 -39.23 -82.87
N ASP A 3 22.54 -38.55 -81.81
CA ASP A 3 21.84 -39.02 -80.60
C ASP A 3 21.52 -37.72 -79.84
N ASP A 4 20.31 -37.17 -79.89
CA ASP A 4 19.06 -37.54 -79.20
C ASP A 4 19.13 -37.45 -77.65
N GLU A 5 18.00 -37.07 -77.06
CA GLU A 5 17.63 -37.10 -75.64
C GLU A 5 17.76 -35.81 -74.80
N SER A 6 16.69 -35.00 -74.85
CA SER A 6 16.14 -34.31 -73.66
C SER A 6 15.50 -35.37 -72.75
N PRO A 7 15.49 -35.23 -71.40
CA PRO A 7 14.56 -34.28 -70.77
C PRO A 7 14.89 -33.80 -69.33
N ALA A 8 13.97 -32.96 -68.83
CA ALA A 8 13.47 -32.86 -67.46
C ALA A 8 13.82 -31.59 -66.65
N ALA A 9 12.76 -30.81 -66.44
CA ALA A 9 12.58 -29.82 -65.38
C ALA A 9 12.91 -30.40 -63.99
N HIS A 10 13.29 -29.55 -63.04
CA HIS A 10 12.67 -29.48 -61.70
C HIS A 10 13.11 -28.22 -60.97
N SER A 11 12.14 -27.65 -60.27
CA SER A 11 12.17 -26.39 -59.55
C SER A 11 12.82 -26.52 -58.16
N HIS A 12 13.55 -25.48 -57.74
CA HIS A 12 13.89 -25.09 -56.34
C HIS A 12 14.85 -26.03 -55.56
N PRO A 13 15.72 -25.52 -54.64
CA PRO A 13 15.33 -24.59 -53.58
C PRO A 13 16.25 -23.39 -53.34
N ALA A 14 15.68 -22.42 -52.63
CA ALA A 14 16.35 -21.28 -52.05
C ALA A 14 17.62 -21.70 -51.28
N SER A 15 18.68 -20.93 -51.49
CA SER A 15 19.90 -20.96 -50.69
C SER A 15 19.55 -20.73 -49.21
N LEU A 16 19.42 -21.79 -48.44
CA LEU A 16 19.53 -21.73 -46.98
C LEU A 16 21.02 -21.81 -46.65
N LYS A 17 21.62 -20.65 -46.41
CA LYS A 17 22.93 -20.55 -45.77
C LYS A 17 22.90 -21.30 -44.43
N PRO A 18 23.93 -22.07 -44.07
CA PRO A 18 24.01 -22.69 -42.76
C PRO A 18 24.05 -21.58 -41.70
N LEU A 19 22.99 -21.49 -40.89
CA LEU A 19 22.99 -20.70 -39.67
C LEU A 19 24.05 -21.29 -38.75
N SER A 20 25.13 -20.55 -38.60
CA SER A 20 26.27 -20.89 -37.77
C SER A 20 25.82 -21.18 -36.34
N ALA A 21 26.47 -22.17 -35.73
CA ALA A 21 26.31 -22.65 -34.37
C ALA A 21 26.68 -21.61 -33.27
N GLY A 22 26.62 -20.31 -33.57
CA GLY A 22 26.93 -19.19 -32.66
C GLY A 22 25.73 -18.55 -31.98
N CYS A 23 24.49 -19.00 -32.26
CA CYS A 23 23.27 -18.35 -31.76
C CYS A 23 22.69 -18.99 -30.47
N LEU A 24 23.11 -20.21 -30.10
CA LEU A 24 22.58 -20.89 -28.90
C LEU A 24 23.25 -20.43 -27.59
N VAL A 25 24.55 -20.11 -27.63
CA VAL A 25 25.32 -19.66 -26.45
C VAL A 25 24.75 -18.38 -25.79
N PRO A 26 24.37 -17.31 -26.53
CA PRO A 26 23.78 -16.12 -25.91
C PRO A 26 22.38 -16.37 -25.34
N VAL A 27 21.61 -17.30 -25.91
CA VAL A 27 20.25 -17.63 -25.44
C VAL A 27 20.30 -18.37 -24.09
N PHE A 28 21.21 -19.34 -23.94
CA PHE A 28 21.41 -20.02 -22.66
C PHE A 28 21.95 -19.09 -21.57
N LEU A 29 22.83 -18.14 -21.93
CA LEU A 29 23.33 -17.13 -20.99
C LEU A 29 22.21 -16.18 -20.55
N ALA A 30 21.35 -15.73 -21.47
CA ALA A 30 20.21 -14.89 -21.16
C ALA A 30 19.19 -15.60 -20.25
N LEU A 31 18.89 -16.87 -20.50
CA LEU A 31 18.01 -17.68 -19.65
C LEU A 31 18.61 -17.91 -18.26
N ALA A 32 19.92 -18.15 -18.16
CA ALA A 32 20.61 -18.29 -16.87
C ALA A 32 20.60 -16.98 -16.07
N VAL A 33 20.83 -15.83 -16.71
CA VAL A 33 20.73 -14.50 -16.07
C VAL A 33 19.29 -14.22 -15.63
N MET A 34 18.29 -14.55 -16.45
CA MET A 34 16.88 -14.41 -16.08
C MET A 34 16.50 -15.34 -14.92
N ALA A 35 17.02 -16.57 -14.88
CA ALA A 35 16.79 -17.50 -13.78
C ALA A 35 17.47 -17.04 -12.47
N VAL A 36 18.70 -16.50 -12.54
CA VAL A 36 19.39 -15.93 -11.37
C VAL A 36 18.72 -14.65 -10.90
N ALA A 37 18.29 -13.77 -11.83
CA ALA A 37 17.50 -12.59 -11.49
C ALA A 37 16.15 -12.97 -10.89
N TYR A 38 15.47 -13.99 -11.42
CA TYR A 38 14.23 -14.51 -10.89
C TYR A 38 14.41 -15.12 -9.50
N VAL A 39 15.46 -15.92 -9.27
CA VAL A 39 15.78 -16.49 -7.94
C VAL A 39 16.23 -15.40 -6.96
N GLY A 40 16.95 -14.37 -7.42
CA GLY A 40 17.32 -13.22 -6.61
C GLY A 40 16.12 -12.36 -6.22
N LEU A 41 15.20 -12.09 -7.16
CA LEU A 41 13.93 -11.43 -6.90
C LEU A 41 13.04 -12.26 -5.98
N ARG A 42 13.01 -13.59 -6.20
CA ARG A 42 12.26 -14.52 -5.37
C ARG A 42 12.81 -14.54 -3.95
N LYS A 43 14.12 -14.55 -3.74
CA LYS A 43 14.72 -14.42 -2.39
C LYS A 43 14.45 -13.08 -1.70
N ILE A 44 14.30 -11.98 -2.47
CA ILE A 44 13.89 -10.69 -1.91
C ILE A 44 12.42 -10.77 -1.47
N VAL A 45 11.55 -11.38 -2.27
CA VAL A 45 10.11 -11.57 -1.97
C VAL A 45 9.86 -12.61 -0.88
N ASP A 46 10.62 -13.71 -0.85
CA ASP A 46 10.52 -14.77 0.16
C ASP A 46 10.91 -14.24 1.55
N ASN A 47 11.68 -13.14 1.61
CA ASN A 47 12.07 -12.46 2.85
C ASN A 47 11.29 -11.15 3.13
N THR A 48 10.33 -10.74 2.29
CA THR A 48 9.61 -9.47 2.52
C THR A 48 8.54 -9.57 3.59
N GLY A 49 7.96 -10.75 3.84
CA GLY A 49 6.91 -10.94 4.86
C GLY A 49 7.35 -10.50 6.26
N PRO A 50 8.45 -11.05 6.82
CA PRO A 50 8.95 -10.66 8.15
C PRO A 50 9.32 -9.18 8.25
N TRP A 51 9.93 -8.62 7.19
CA TRP A 51 10.30 -7.21 7.16
C TRP A 51 9.06 -6.29 7.11
N ALA A 52 8.03 -6.66 6.35
CA ALA A 52 6.77 -5.93 6.29
C ALA A 52 6.07 -5.91 7.65
N LEU A 53 6.00 -7.06 8.34
CA LEU A 53 5.45 -7.14 9.70
C LEU A 53 6.20 -6.24 10.68
N GLN A 54 7.53 -6.24 10.63
CA GLN A 54 8.35 -5.37 11.49
C GLN A 54 8.13 -3.89 11.18
N ALA A 55 8.03 -3.52 9.90
CA ALA A 55 7.75 -2.15 9.48
C ALA A 55 6.34 -1.71 9.92
N ALA A 56 5.34 -2.60 9.85
CA ALA A 56 3.98 -2.33 10.29
C ALA A 56 3.88 -2.13 11.81
N ASP A 57 4.54 -2.98 12.60
CA ASP A 57 4.63 -2.82 14.05
C ASP A 57 5.29 -1.49 14.43
N LYS A 58 6.41 -1.15 13.77
CA LYS A 58 7.07 0.13 13.99
C LYS A 58 6.17 1.31 13.59
N ALA A 59 5.49 1.23 12.45
CA ALA A 59 4.58 2.27 12.00
C ALA A 59 3.41 2.48 12.96
N LEU A 60 2.84 1.39 13.52
CA LEU A 60 1.79 1.47 14.54
C LEU A 60 2.30 2.11 15.84
N LEU A 61 3.51 1.77 16.28
CA LEU A 61 4.14 2.38 17.45
C LEU A 61 4.38 3.89 17.23
N ASP A 62 4.91 4.24 16.06
CA ASP A 62 5.29 5.62 15.71
C ASP A 62 4.07 6.48 15.29
N SER A 63 2.91 5.86 15.03
CA SER A 63 1.70 6.56 14.54
C SER A 63 1.08 7.52 15.56
N GLY A 64 1.35 7.34 16.85
CA GLY A 64 0.77 8.13 17.94
C GLY A 64 -0.73 7.91 18.17
N ILE A 65 -1.32 6.86 17.58
CA ILE A 65 -2.70 6.46 17.86
C ILE A 65 -2.85 5.93 19.29
N PRO A 66 -4.05 6.03 19.90
CA PRO A 66 -4.29 5.52 21.25
C PRO A 66 -3.91 4.05 21.43
N GLU A 67 -3.44 3.69 22.63
CA GLU A 67 -2.96 2.33 22.92
C GLU A 67 -3.98 1.25 22.61
N VAL A 68 -5.25 1.46 22.97
CA VAL A 68 -6.34 0.52 22.68
C VAL A 68 -6.45 0.25 21.18
N GLN A 69 -6.32 1.29 20.35
CA GLN A 69 -6.38 1.18 18.90
C GLN A 69 -5.18 0.43 18.35
N ARG A 70 -3.99 0.79 18.84
CA ARG A 70 -2.72 0.13 18.49
C ARG A 70 -2.73 -1.35 18.81
N THR A 71 -3.23 -1.74 19.99
CA THR A 71 -3.32 -3.15 20.40
C THR A 71 -4.23 -3.95 19.47
N ALA A 72 -5.36 -3.39 19.06
CA ALA A 72 -6.28 -4.08 18.16
C ALA A 72 -5.72 -4.25 16.75
N PHE A 73 -5.08 -3.22 16.18
CA PHE A 73 -4.39 -3.36 14.88
C PHE A 73 -3.17 -4.30 14.98
N GLY A 74 -2.44 -4.25 16.09
CA GLY A 74 -1.33 -5.15 16.38
C GLY A 74 -1.76 -6.61 16.47
N ALA A 75 -2.96 -6.89 16.99
CA ALA A 75 -3.51 -8.26 17.02
C ALA A 75 -3.72 -8.81 15.60
N GLU A 76 -4.16 -7.99 14.64
CA GLU A 76 -4.33 -8.43 13.25
C GLU A 76 -2.98 -8.62 12.53
N ILE A 77 -1.97 -7.80 12.83
CA ILE A 77 -0.58 -8.02 12.36
C ILE A 77 -0.03 -9.34 12.94
N GLU A 78 -0.28 -9.62 14.22
CA GLU A 78 0.14 -10.87 14.86
C GLU A 78 -0.56 -12.08 14.22
N ARG A 79 -1.82 -11.98 13.79
CA ARG A 79 -2.48 -13.04 13.02
C ARG A 79 -1.75 -13.33 11.71
N LEU A 80 -1.31 -12.30 10.98
CA LEU A 80 -0.49 -12.46 9.77
C LEU A 80 0.86 -13.10 10.09
N ARG A 81 1.50 -12.72 11.20
CA ARG A 81 2.76 -13.35 11.67
C ARG A 81 2.59 -14.83 11.96
N VAL A 82 1.56 -15.20 12.73
CA VAL A 82 1.26 -16.60 13.05
C VAL A 82 0.99 -17.41 11.79
N ALA A 83 0.25 -16.85 10.82
CA ALA A 83 0.00 -17.52 9.54
C ALA A 83 1.28 -17.71 8.70
N LEU A 84 2.21 -16.75 8.74
CA LEU A 84 3.52 -16.88 8.10
C LEU A 84 4.38 -17.96 8.78
N ASP A 85 4.47 -17.93 10.11
CA ASP A 85 5.30 -18.86 10.90
C ASP A 85 4.79 -20.30 10.84
N SER A 86 3.48 -20.48 10.62
CA SER A 86 2.83 -21.79 10.44
C SER A 86 2.80 -22.27 8.98
N GLU A 87 3.38 -21.51 8.05
CA GLU A 87 3.33 -21.78 6.60
C GLU A 87 1.91 -21.83 6.01
N GLU A 88 0.91 -21.26 6.71
CA GLU A 88 -0.47 -21.13 6.23
C GLU A 88 -0.63 -19.97 5.22
N ALA A 89 0.26 -18.97 5.27
CA ALA A 89 0.33 -17.87 4.32
C ALA A 89 1.76 -17.73 3.76
N ASP A 90 1.88 -17.41 2.47
CA ASP A 90 3.18 -17.12 1.88
C ASP A 90 3.66 -15.68 2.22
N PRO A 91 4.98 -15.40 2.11
CA PRO A 91 5.50 -14.05 2.38
C PRO A 91 4.87 -12.93 1.54
N GLY A 92 4.35 -13.25 0.35
CA GLY A 92 3.63 -12.31 -0.52
C GLY A 92 2.22 -12.02 -0.01
N ASP A 93 1.51 -13.03 0.51
CA ASP A 93 0.21 -12.85 1.14
C ASP A 93 0.34 -11.99 2.40
N VAL A 94 1.34 -12.25 3.25
CA VAL A 94 1.62 -11.40 4.42
C VAL A 94 1.97 -9.98 4.03
N PHE A 95 2.78 -9.80 2.99
CA PHE A 95 3.04 -8.47 2.43
C PHE A 95 1.75 -7.79 1.97
N ASN A 96 0.84 -8.48 1.27
CA ASN A 96 -0.45 -7.93 0.87
C ASN A 96 -1.35 -7.58 2.06
N GLY A 97 -1.32 -8.39 3.13
CA GLY A 97 -2.03 -8.12 4.39
C GLY A 97 -1.54 -6.83 5.03
N VAL A 98 -0.22 -6.69 5.20
CA VAL A 98 0.41 -5.47 5.71
C VAL A 98 0.23 -4.28 4.77
N ALA A 99 0.35 -4.49 3.46
CA ALA A 99 0.09 -3.45 2.47
C ALA A 99 -1.35 -2.96 2.54
N GLY A 100 -2.32 -3.79 2.94
CA GLY A 100 -3.67 -3.35 3.25
C GLY A 100 -3.75 -2.29 4.35
N LEU A 101 -2.78 -2.24 5.27
CA LEU A 101 -2.67 -1.18 6.28
C LEU A 101 -2.06 0.12 5.72
N LEU A 102 -1.23 0.01 4.69
CA LEU A 102 -0.43 1.10 4.11
C LEU A 102 -1.07 1.72 2.84
N GLU A 103 -1.66 0.89 1.98
CA GLU A 103 -2.30 1.27 0.72
C GLU A 103 -3.76 1.68 0.95
N SER A 104 -4.45 1.04 1.89
CA SER A 104 -5.70 1.58 2.41
C SER A 104 -5.35 2.79 3.27
N PRO A 105 -6.09 3.89 3.21
CA PRO A 105 -5.81 5.12 3.95
C PRO A 105 -5.98 4.99 5.48
N ILE A 106 -5.92 3.77 6.04
CA ILE A 106 -6.24 3.44 7.42
C ILE A 106 -5.36 4.21 8.39
N LEU A 107 -4.03 4.13 8.27
CA LEU A 107 -3.15 4.83 9.22
C LEU A 107 -3.37 6.35 9.20
N PRO A 108 -3.40 7.04 8.05
CA PRO A 108 -3.76 8.45 8.02
C PRO A 108 -5.15 8.76 8.59
N LEU A 109 -6.14 7.92 8.32
CA LEU A 109 -7.50 8.10 8.81
C LEU A 109 -7.63 7.90 10.32
N LEU A 110 -6.88 6.96 10.91
CA LEU A 110 -6.84 6.77 12.37
C LEU A 110 -6.26 8.00 13.07
N VAL A 111 -5.28 8.65 12.46
CA VAL A 111 -4.71 9.88 13.00
C VAL A 111 -5.71 11.04 12.89
N VAL A 112 -6.45 11.14 11.78
CA VAL A 112 -7.55 12.11 11.64
C VAL A 112 -8.64 11.85 12.69
N ASP A 113 -8.98 10.60 12.95
CA ASP A 113 -9.96 10.21 13.98
C ASP A 113 -9.46 10.56 15.39
N ASP A 114 -8.19 10.32 15.72
CA ASP A 114 -7.60 10.76 16.99
C ASP A 114 -7.67 12.29 17.16
N VAL A 115 -7.46 13.05 16.07
CA VAL A 115 -7.64 14.50 16.10
C VAL A 115 -9.10 14.87 16.35
N LEU A 116 -10.05 14.25 15.65
CA LEU A 116 -11.49 14.55 15.77
C LEU A 116 -12.07 14.19 17.15
N ASP A 117 -11.65 13.07 17.72
CA ASP A 117 -12.25 12.49 18.92
C ASP A 117 -11.55 12.91 20.22
N ARG A 118 -10.23 13.17 20.17
CA ARG A 118 -9.43 13.46 21.36
C ARG A 118 -8.78 14.83 21.32
N ARG A 119 -7.97 15.14 20.29
CA ARG A 119 -7.12 16.34 20.30
C ARG A 119 -7.91 17.64 20.10
N LEU A 120 -8.84 17.67 19.15
CA LEU A 120 -9.65 18.85 18.85
C LEU A 120 -10.63 19.21 19.99
N PRO A 121 -11.32 18.24 20.64
CA PRO A 121 -12.11 18.55 21.83
C PRO A 121 -11.28 19.12 22.99
N ALA A 122 -10.08 18.58 23.21
CA ALA A 122 -9.18 18.97 24.30
C ALA A 122 -8.42 20.29 24.05
N SER A 123 -8.45 20.83 22.83
CA SER A 123 -7.68 22.01 22.45
C SER A 123 -8.19 23.32 23.09
N GLY A 124 -7.36 24.37 23.04
CA GLY A 124 -7.70 25.71 23.54
C GLY A 124 -8.53 26.56 22.57
N LEU A 125 -8.82 26.03 21.37
CA LEU A 125 -9.59 26.70 20.32
C LEU A 125 -11.01 27.09 20.76
N THR A 126 -11.53 28.15 20.15
CA THR A 126 -12.92 28.58 20.33
C THR A 126 -13.91 27.54 19.78
N ALA A 127 -15.18 27.62 20.19
CA ALA A 127 -16.21 26.69 19.73
C ALA A 127 -16.40 26.77 18.20
N GLU A 128 -16.31 27.98 17.65
CA GLU A 128 -16.41 28.27 16.22
C GLU A 128 -15.24 27.65 15.46
N GLU A 129 -13.99 27.87 15.91
CA GLU A 129 -12.80 27.27 15.29
C GLU A 129 -12.85 25.74 15.35
N LYS A 130 -13.26 25.16 16.50
CA LYS A 130 -13.42 23.71 16.64
C LYS A 130 -14.47 23.17 15.67
N ALA A 131 -15.61 23.84 15.52
CA ALA A 131 -16.65 23.42 14.58
C ALA A 131 -16.18 23.48 13.13
N GLU A 132 -15.44 24.53 12.78
CA GLU A 132 -14.88 24.73 11.44
C GLU A 132 -13.83 23.65 11.08
N VAL A 133 -12.84 23.44 11.95
CA VAL A 133 -11.82 22.40 11.79
C VAL A 133 -12.47 21.02 11.73
N ARG A 134 -13.40 20.72 12.64
CA ARG A 134 -14.15 19.45 12.67
C ARG A 134 -14.85 19.19 11.34
N SER A 135 -15.64 20.16 10.86
CA SER A 135 -16.40 19.99 9.61
C SER A 135 -15.49 19.76 8.40
N THR A 136 -14.34 20.43 8.38
CA THR A 136 -13.36 20.33 7.30
C THR A 136 -12.64 18.98 7.32
N LEU A 137 -12.24 18.49 8.50
CA LEU A 137 -11.63 17.18 8.66
C LEU A 137 -12.59 16.03 8.36
N ILE A 138 -13.87 16.14 8.72
CA ILE A 138 -14.90 15.17 8.34
C ILE A 138 -15.06 15.12 6.82
N ARG A 139 -15.09 16.28 6.14
CA ARG A 139 -15.15 16.34 4.67
C ARG A 139 -13.90 15.71 4.04
N PHE A 140 -12.72 16.00 4.57
CA PHE A 140 -11.48 15.38 4.12
C PHE A 140 -11.52 13.85 4.26
N ARG A 141 -11.93 13.36 5.42
CA ARG A 141 -12.10 11.94 5.68
C ARG A 141 -13.09 11.27 4.72
N ALA A 142 -14.23 11.92 4.45
CA ALA A 142 -15.18 11.46 3.45
C ALA A 142 -14.54 11.31 2.06
N GLY A 143 -13.71 12.28 1.66
CA GLY A 143 -12.98 12.23 0.39
C GLY A 143 -11.95 11.09 0.34
N ALA A 144 -11.30 10.80 1.47
CA ALA A 144 -10.37 9.69 1.60
C ALA A 144 -11.08 8.32 1.52
N ASP A 145 -12.20 8.16 2.23
CA ASP A 145 -13.01 6.94 2.20
C ASP A 145 -13.62 6.68 0.82
N ALA A 146 -14.05 7.74 0.13
CA ALA A 146 -14.56 7.66 -1.23
C ALA A 146 -13.46 7.49 -2.30
N GLN A 147 -12.18 7.37 -1.88
CA GLN A 147 -11.01 7.29 -2.76
C GLN A 147 -10.88 8.48 -3.74
N VAL A 148 -11.50 9.61 -3.41
CA VAL A 148 -11.40 10.87 -4.17
C VAL A 148 -10.06 11.56 -3.85
N LEU A 149 -9.61 11.45 -2.60
CA LEU A 149 -8.28 11.88 -2.18
C LEU A 149 -7.26 10.76 -2.39
N LYS A 150 -6.06 11.12 -2.84
CA LYS A 150 -4.95 10.19 -3.02
C LYS A 150 -4.16 10.06 -1.72
N TYR A 151 -3.41 8.97 -1.56
CA TYR A 151 -2.55 8.74 -0.40
C TYR A 151 -1.61 9.92 -0.09
N GLN A 152 -1.05 10.55 -1.13
CA GLN A 152 -0.21 11.75 -0.99
C GLN A 152 -0.92 12.93 -0.30
N ASP A 153 -2.23 13.10 -0.52
CA ASP A 153 -3.02 14.18 0.07
C ASP A 153 -3.23 13.92 1.56
N LEU A 154 -3.37 12.64 1.94
CA LEU A 154 -3.45 12.18 3.33
C LEU A 154 -2.13 12.40 4.07
N VAL A 155 -1.01 12.01 3.48
CA VAL A 155 0.32 12.25 4.05
C VAL A 155 0.59 13.75 4.17
N ALA A 156 0.21 14.55 3.17
CA ALA A 156 0.36 16.00 3.21
C ALA A 156 -0.44 16.65 4.35
N LEU A 157 -1.60 16.09 4.73
CA LEU A 157 -2.36 16.53 5.90
C LEU A 157 -1.64 16.23 7.22
N LEU A 158 -0.90 15.12 7.30
CA LEU A 158 -0.20 14.70 8.52
C LEU A 158 1.12 15.41 8.79
N GLY A 159 1.59 16.30 7.90
CA GLY A 159 2.90 16.98 8.02
C GLY A 159 3.32 17.45 9.44
N PRO A 160 2.48 18.15 10.22
CA PRO A 160 2.79 18.56 11.60
C PRO A 160 2.93 17.41 12.60
N LEU A 161 2.24 16.30 12.37
CA LEU A 161 2.29 15.09 13.21
C LEU A 161 3.50 14.21 12.90
N ALA A 162 4.16 14.42 11.76
CA ALA A 162 5.37 13.70 11.38
C ALA A 162 6.63 14.18 12.13
N ARG A 163 6.49 15.09 13.10
CA ARG A 163 7.59 15.49 13.99
C ARG A 163 7.78 14.42 15.06
N THR A 164 8.73 13.53 14.82
CA THR A 164 9.19 12.57 15.82
C THR A 164 9.90 13.33 16.94
N GLU A 165 9.35 13.29 18.15
CA GLU A 165 10.18 13.42 19.36
C GLU A 165 11.10 12.19 19.45
N GLU A 166 12.22 12.30 20.17
CA GLU A 166 13.22 11.22 20.30
C GLU A 166 12.58 9.84 20.52
N GLU A 167 13.14 8.81 19.87
CA GLU A 167 12.59 7.45 19.77
C GLU A 167 11.91 6.97 21.07
N GLY A 168 10.59 6.74 20.99
CA GLY A 168 9.79 6.16 22.05
C GLY A 168 9.11 7.15 23.01
N GLY A 169 9.26 8.46 22.78
CA GLY A 169 8.47 9.48 23.46
C GLY A 169 6.99 9.47 23.03
N PRO A 170 6.04 9.87 23.90
CA PRO A 170 4.68 10.15 23.46
C PRO A 170 4.74 11.22 22.36
N GLN A 171 4.04 10.99 21.26
CA GLN A 171 4.00 11.93 20.14
C GLN A 171 3.56 13.32 20.65
N ALA A 172 4.28 14.38 20.27
CA ALA A 172 3.99 15.75 20.70
C ALA A 172 2.50 16.07 20.53
N GLU A 173 1.88 16.64 21.57
CA GLU A 173 0.51 17.14 21.45
C GLU A 173 0.46 18.22 20.36
N LEU A 174 -0.60 18.21 19.55
CA LEU A 174 -0.78 19.26 18.54
C LEU A 174 -1.12 20.57 19.25
N SER A 175 -0.37 21.61 18.95
CA SER A 175 -0.75 22.96 19.33
C SER A 175 -2.03 23.42 18.62
N ASP A 176 -2.72 24.40 19.20
CA ASP A 176 -3.89 25.03 18.57
C ASP A 176 -3.58 25.56 17.16
N ALA A 177 -2.38 26.11 16.96
CA ALA A 177 -1.92 26.57 15.65
C ALA A 177 -1.79 25.43 14.63
N GLU A 178 -1.28 24.27 15.05
CA GLU A 178 -1.14 23.11 14.17
C GLU A 178 -2.49 22.46 13.86
N LEU A 179 -3.46 22.51 14.79
CA LEU A 179 -4.84 22.07 14.52
C LEU A 179 -5.51 22.97 13.48
N LEU A 180 -5.34 24.29 13.57
CA LEU A 180 -5.84 25.23 12.57
C LEU A 180 -5.16 25.02 11.21
N GLU A 181 -3.83 24.85 11.19
CA GLU A 181 -3.08 24.56 9.96
C GLU A 181 -3.51 23.23 9.32
N MET A 182 -3.81 22.21 10.13
CA MET A 182 -4.38 20.96 9.67
C MET A 182 -5.76 21.17 9.03
N GLY A 183 -6.62 21.99 9.65
CA GLY A 183 -7.89 22.43 9.06
C GLY A 183 -7.72 23.11 7.70
N GLU A 184 -6.81 24.07 7.59
CA GLU A 184 -6.56 24.78 6.32
C GLU A 184 -6.05 23.84 5.22
N ARG A 185 -5.15 22.91 5.54
CA ARG A 185 -4.66 21.92 4.56
C ARG A 185 -5.76 20.97 4.12
N ALA A 186 -6.60 20.50 5.05
CA ALA A 186 -7.76 19.69 4.72
C ALA A 186 -8.75 20.45 3.82
N ARG A 187 -8.96 21.75 4.06
CA ARG A 187 -9.78 22.61 3.21
C ARG A 187 -9.20 22.73 1.81
N ALA A 188 -7.91 23.07 1.71
CA ALA A 188 -7.22 23.21 0.43
C ALA A 188 -7.29 21.90 -0.39
N ALA A 189 -7.11 20.76 0.26
CA ALA A 189 -7.19 19.45 -0.40
C ALA A 189 -8.60 19.09 -0.89
N THR A 190 -9.66 19.72 -0.35
CA THR A 190 -11.06 19.36 -0.63
C THR A 190 -11.87 20.43 -1.35
N ALA A 191 -11.28 21.59 -1.62
CA ALA A 191 -11.96 22.79 -2.12
C ALA A 191 -12.71 22.55 -3.44
N ASP A 192 -12.07 21.85 -4.38
CA ASP A 192 -12.58 21.65 -5.75
C ASP A 192 -13.07 20.22 -6.01
N LEU A 193 -13.22 19.42 -4.95
CA LEU A 193 -13.58 18.01 -5.06
C LEU A 193 -15.07 17.80 -4.77
N ASP A 194 -15.71 17.00 -5.62
CA ASP A 194 -17.06 16.50 -5.38
C ASP A 194 -17.02 15.34 -4.39
N ILE A 195 -16.98 15.70 -3.11
CA ILE A 195 -16.89 14.74 -2.02
C ILE A 195 -18.30 14.34 -1.59
N PRO A 196 -18.65 13.04 -1.65
CA PRO A 196 -19.94 12.57 -1.20
C PRO A 196 -20.12 12.90 0.29
N LYS A 197 -21.34 13.26 0.67
CA LYS A 197 -21.67 13.35 2.09
C LYS A 197 -21.63 11.95 2.67
N LEU A 198 -20.98 11.82 3.81
CA LEU A 198 -21.07 10.61 4.62
C LEU A 198 -22.46 10.58 5.27
N ASP A 199 -23.18 9.48 5.11
CA ASP A 199 -24.47 9.26 5.79
C ASP A 199 -24.29 9.08 7.30
N THR A 200 -23.10 8.66 7.72
CA THR A 200 -22.66 8.49 9.10
C THR A 200 -21.17 8.79 9.17
N GLU A 201 -20.72 9.48 10.23
CA GLU A 201 -19.28 9.59 10.50
C GLU A 201 -18.72 8.17 10.71
N PRO A 202 -17.80 7.68 9.84
CA PRO A 202 -17.18 6.39 10.09
C PRO A 202 -16.47 6.43 11.44
N THR A 203 -16.41 5.32 12.16
CA THR A 203 -15.74 5.26 13.46
C THR A 203 -14.45 4.47 13.35
N TYR A 204 -13.61 4.56 14.36
CA TYR A 204 -12.46 3.68 14.56
C TYR A 204 -12.82 2.19 14.29
N GLU A 205 -13.97 1.73 14.80
CA GLU A 205 -14.41 0.34 14.62
C GLU A 205 -14.68 -0.02 13.15
N VAL A 206 -15.14 0.94 12.34
CA VAL A 206 -15.33 0.73 10.90
C VAL A 206 -13.98 0.53 10.20
N LEU A 207 -12.96 1.31 10.56
CA LEU A 207 -11.61 1.16 10.00
C LEU A 207 -10.96 -0.17 10.43
N LEU A 208 -11.09 -0.53 11.71
CA LEU A 208 -10.61 -1.80 12.22
C LEU A 208 -11.30 -2.98 11.54
N GLN A 209 -12.63 -2.92 11.38
CA GLN A 209 -13.36 -3.98 10.70
C GLN A 209 -12.95 -4.10 9.23
N ARG A 210 -12.76 -2.98 8.51
CA ARG A 210 -12.26 -3.01 7.13
C ARG A 210 -10.88 -3.68 7.04
N TYR A 211 -10.01 -3.43 8.01
CA TYR A 211 -8.69 -4.10 8.04
C TYR A 211 -8.82 -5.60 8.35
N ARG A 212 -9.66 -5.98 9.30
CA ARG A 212 -9.97 -7.39 9.60
C ARG A 212 -10.46 -8.14 8.37
N ASP A 213 -11.43 -7.55 7.66
CA ASP A 213 -11.99 -8.14 6.45
C ASP A 213 -10.91 -8.33 5.37
N HIS A 214 -9.96 -7.39 5.26
CA HIS A 214 -8.82 -7.50 4.36
C HIS A 214 -7.85 -8.62 4.78
N VAL A 215 -7.48 -8.68 6.06
CA VAL A 215 -6.62 -9.74 6.61
C VAL A 215 -7.27 -11.11 6.42
N ASP A 216 -8.57 -11.23 6.68
CA ASP A 216 -9.33 -12.47 6.47
C ASP A 216 -9.35 -12.87 4.99
N ALA A 217 -9.51 -11.91 4.07
CA ALA A 217 -9.46 -12.17 2.64
C ALA A 217 -8.07 -12.64 2.18
N VAL A 218 -7.00 -12.04 2.72
CA VAL A 218 -5.61 -12.45 2.46
C VAL A 218 -5.35 -13.86 2.95
N LEU A 219 -5.68 -14.15 4.21
CA LEU A 219 -5.49 -15.47 4.82
C LEU A 219 -6.35 -16.55 4.17
N ALA A 220 -7.51 -16.19 3.62
CA ALA A 220 -8.33 -17.11 2.84
C ALA A 220 -7.84 -17.32 1.39
N GLY A 221 -6.77 -16.64 0.95
CA GLY A 221 -6.28 -16.66 -0.43
C GLY A 221 -7.24 -16.00 -1.43
N LYS A 222 -8.13 -15.13 -0.96
CA LYS A 222 -9.20 -14.49 -1.75
C LYS A 222 -8.95 -13.01 -2.04
N ALA A 223 -7.98 -12.38 -1.38
CA ALA A 223 -7.63 -10.99 -1.65
C ALA A 223 -7.09 -10.84 -3.08
N PRO A 224 -7.50 -9.78 -3.83
CA PRO A 224 -6.87 -9.48 -5.10
C PRO A 224 -5.38 -9.25 -4.85
N ARG A 225 -4.51 -10.07 -5.45
CA ARG A 225 -3.07 -9.83 -5.42
C ARG A 225 -2.84 -8.45 -6.03
N ILE A 226 -2.03 -7.63 -5.37
CA ILE A 226 -1.66 -6.30 -5.87
C ILE A 226 -0.94 -6.52 -7.21
N GLU A 227 -1.68 -6.35 -8.31
CA GLU A 227 -1.08 -6.34 -9.65
C GLU A 227 -0.26 -5.06 -9.73
N ARG A 228 1.06 -5.19 -9.62
CA ARG A 228 1.99 -4.07 -9.76
C ARG A 228 1.71 -3.39 -11.10
N SER A 229 1.10 -2.21 -11.05
CA SER A 229 0.99 -1.31 -12.19
C SER A 229 2.42 -1.03 -12.68
N ARG A 230 2.73 -1.56 -13.87
CA ARG A 230 4.03 -1.41 -14.55
C ARG A 230 4.30 0.03 -14.96
#